data_AF-A0A9D2P0X9-F1
#
_entry.id   AF-A0A9D2P0X9-F1
#
_cell.length_a   1.000
_cell.length_b   1.000
_cell.length_c   1.000
_cell.angle_alpha   90.00
_cell.angle_beta   90.00
_cell.angle_gamma   90.00
#
_symmetry.space_group_name_H-M   'P 1'
#
loop_
_entity.id
_entity.type
_entity.pdbx_description
1 polymer ?
#
loop_
_entity_poly.entity_id
_entity_poly.type
_entity_poly.pdbx_seq_one_letter_code
_entity_poly.pdbx_strand_id
1 'polypeptide(L)'
;MQAQDIERVLFTEEALKARVAELAAQIDQDYAGREPMFISVLRGSFIFMADLVRAVTLPCKLDFMAVSSYGSGTTSSGQVKINKDLSENIEGRDIIVVEDILDSGNTLSYLFQLLQARHPASIRLCTLL
;
A
#
# COMPACT_ATOMS: atom_id res chain seq x y z
N MET A 1 16.32 12.13 14.98
CA MET A 1 15.16 11.79 15.85
C MET A 1 15.74 11.36 17.18
N GLN A 2 15.46 12.09 18.26
CA GLN A 2 16.03 11.78 19.56
C GLN A 2 15.14 10.74 20.25
N ALA A 3 15.72 9.63 20.72
CA ALA A 3 15.02 8.53 21.38
C ALA A 3 14.26 8.93 22.66
N GLN A 4 14.37 10.19 23.08
CA GLN A 4 13.72 10.75 24.27
C GLN A 4 12.24 11.09 24.07
N ASP A 5 11.75 11.15 22.82
CA ASP A 5 10.35 11.48 22.52
C ASP A 5 9.44 10.23 22.39
N ILE A 6 9.96 9.03 22.64
CA ILE A 6 9.24 7.75 22.46
C ILE A 6 8.89 7.14 23.82
N GLU A 7 7.59 7.07 24.14
CA GLU A 7 7.10 6.45 25.38
C GLU A 7 7.39 4.95 25.43
N ARG A 8 7.09 4.24 24.33
CA ARG A 8 7.33 2.80 24.19
C ARG A 8 7.42 2.36 22.73
N VAL A 9 8.11 1.25 22.51
CA VAL A 9 8.12 0.53 21.23
C VAL A 9 6.86 -0.34 21.14
N LEU A 10 6.02 -0.09 20.13
CA LEU A 10 4.80 -0.90 19.90
C LEU A 10 5.12 -2.22 19.18
N PHE A 11 6.03 -2.18 18.20
CA PHE A 11 6.46 -3.33 17.42
C PHE A 11 7.98 -3.27 17.28
N THR A 12 8.66 -4.38 17.58
CA THR A 12 10.10 -4.51 17.35
C THR A 12 10.37 -4.75 15.87
N GLU A 13 11.60 -4.52 15.43
CA GLU A 13 12.04 -4.83 14.07
C GLU A 13 11.83 -6.32 13.74
N GLU A 14 12.11 -7.22 14.69
CA GLU A 14 11.93 -8.66 14.51
C GLU A 14 10.45 -9.03 14.34
N ALA A 15 9.56 -8.41 15.12
CA ALA A 15 8.12 -8.63 15.01
C ALA A 15 7.59 -8.17 13.65
N LEU A 16 8.03 -7.01 13.16
CA LEU A 16 7.66 -6.51 11.83
C LEU A 16 8.19 -7.42 10.73
N LYS A 17 9.46 -7.83 10.81
CA LYS A 17 10.08 -8.73 9.83
C LYS A 17 9.38 -10.09 9.77
N ALA A 18 9.00 -10.65 10.92
CA ALA A 18 8.23 -11.89 10.99
C ALA A 18 6.86 -11.73 10.32
N ARG A 19 6.12 -10.64 10.62
CA ARG A 19 4.83 -10.39 9.98
C ARG A 19 4.92 -10.14 8.49
N VAL A 20 5.95 -9.44 8.02
CA VAL A 20 6.20 -9.26 6.60
C VAL A 20 6.41 -10.60 5.90
N ALA A 21 7.18 -11.52 6.49
CA ALA A 21 7.41 -12.85 5.92
C ALA A 21 6.12 -13.68 5.83
N GLU A 22 5.26 -13.60 6.84
CA GLU A 22 3.95 -14.27 6.84
C GLU A 22 3.02 -13.70 5.77
N LEU A 23 2.95 -12.37 5.63
CA LEU A 23 2.14 -11.70 4.60
C LEU A 23 2.66 -12.04 3.19
N ALA A 24 3.97 -12.05 2.98
CA ALA A 24 4.57 -12.43 1.71
C ALA A 24 4.23 -13.88 1.33
N ALA A 25 4.32 -14.82 2.27
CA ALA A 25 3.94 -16.21 2.03
C ALA A 25 2.45 -16.36 1.69
N GLN A 26 1.57 -15.58 2.32
CA GLN A 26 0.16 -15.54 1.99
C GLN A 26 -0.07 -15.00 0.57
N ILE A 27 0.59 -13.90 0.20
CA ILE A 27 0.50 -13.32 -1.15
C ILE A 27 1.02 -14.30 -2.20
N ASP A 28 2.15 -14.97 -1.94
CA ASP A 28 2.71 -15.99 -2.83
C ASP A 28 1.72 -17.13 -3.09
N GLN A 29 0.97 -17.55 -2.06
CA GLN A 29 -0.07 -18.55 -2.19
C GLN A 29 -1.29 -18.03 -2.97
N ASP A 30 -1.81 -16.86 -2.60
CA ASP A 30 -3.04 -16.29 -3.17
C ASP A 30 -2.88 -15.91 -4.65
N TYR A 31 -1.64 -15.61 -5.07
CA TYR A 31 -1.30 -15.20 -6.43
C TYR A 31 -0.40 -16.21 -7.16
N ALA A 32 -0.37 -17.47 -6.73
CA ALA A 32 0.42 -18.52 -7.36
C ALA A 32 0.20 -18.60 -8.88
N GLY A 33 1.28 -18.48 -9.65
CA GLY A 33 1.24 -18.50 -11.12
C GLY A 33 0.75 -17.19 -11.77
N ARG A 34 0.62 -16.11 -11.00
CA ARG A 34 0.23 -14.77 -11.47
C ARG A 34 1.38 -13.78 -11.26
N GLU A 35 1.25 -12.60 -11.85
CA GLU A 35 2.22 -11.50 -11.72
C GLU A 35 1.52 -10.25 -11.20
N PRO A 36 1.28 -10.14 -9.88
CA PRO A 36 0.59 -8.99 -9.31
C PRO A 36 1.44 -7.71 -9.42
N MET A 37 0.75 -6.58 -9.50
CA MET A 37 1.35 -5.26 -9.38
C MET A 37 1.07 -4.69 -8.00
N PHE A 38 2.15 -4.37 -7.29
CA PHE A 38 2.10 -3.70 -6.00
C PHE A 38 2.11 -2.18 -6.21
N ILE A 39 1.18 -1.49 -5.56
CA ILE A 39 1.07 -0.03 -5.63
C ILE A 39 1.22 0.53 -4.22
N SER A 40 2.29 1.27 -3.97
CA SER A 40 2.50 1.96 -2.69
C SER A 40 2.03 3.41 -2.80
N VAL A 41 1.23 3.84 -1.82
CA VAL A 41 0.79 5.23 -1.71
C VAL A 41 1.82 6.00 -0.90
N LEU A 42 2.49 6.96 -1.55
CA LEU A 42 3.52 7.77 -0.91
C LEU A 42 2.90 8.73 0.13
N ARG A 43 3.58 8.95 1.26
CA ARG A 43 4.99 8.62 1.53
C ARG A 43 5.22 7.46 2.49
N GLY A 44 4.33 7.22 3.45
CA GLY A 44 4.64 6.41 4.63
C GLY A 44 4.78 4.91 4.37
N SER A 45 4.05 4.37 3.39
CA SER A 45 4.04 2.94 3.07
C SER A 45 5.31 2.40 2.41
N PHE A 46 6.25 3.24 1.98
CA PHE A 46 7.36 2.80 1.12
C PHE A 46 8.34 1.83 1.80
N ILE A 47 8.57 1.96 3.11
CA ILE A 47 9.45 1.02 3.86
C ILE A 47 8.77 -0.34 3.94
N PHE A 48 7.49 -0.37 4.35
CA PHE A 48 6.72 -1.61 4.40
C PHE A 48 6.62 -2.27 3.02
N MET A 49 6.35 -1.49 1.98
CA MET A 49 6.39 -1.93 0.58
C MET A 49 7.74 -2.57 0.22
N ALA A 50 8.87 -1.93 0.54
CA ALA A 50 10.19 -2.46 0.23
C ALA A 50 10.52 -3.75 1.01
N ASP A 51 10.08 -3.88 2.26
CA ASP A 51 10.22 -5.11 3.04
C ASP A 51 9.37 -6.23 2.46
N LEU A 52 8.11 -5.93 2.13
CA LEU A 52 7.15 -6.88 1.58
C LEU A 52 7.60 -7.45 0.23
N VAL A 53 7.94 -6.60 -0.75
CA VAL A 53 8.31 -7.08 -2.09
C VAL A 53 9.65 -7.83 -2.11
N ARG A 54 10.54 -7.58 -1.13
CA ARG A 54 11.78 -8.37 -0.97
C ARG A 54 11.52 -9.76 -0.41
N ALA A 55 10.41 -9.95 0.31
CA ALA A 55 10.02 -11.23 0.89
C ALA A 55 9.13 -12.06 -0.05
N VAL A 56 8.37 -11.41 -0.94
CA VAL A 56 7.56 -12.06 -1.99
C VAL A 56 8.48 -12.74 -3.00
N THR A 57 8.17 -13.99 -3.35
CA THR A 57 9.00 -14.81 -4.26
C THR A 57 8.44 -14.86 -5.69
N LEU A 58 7.18 -14.47 -5.88
CA LEU A 58 6.57 -14.36 -7.19
C LEU A 58 7.18 -13.23 -8.04
N PRO A 59 7.22 -13.40 -9.38
CA PRO A 59 7.40 -12.26 -10.28
C PRO A 59 6.33 -11.20 -9.99
N CYS A 60 6.74 -9.94 -9.85
CA CYS A 60 5.82 -8.85 -9.59
C CYS A 60 6.30 -7.54 -10.19
N LYS A 61 5.36 -6.62 -10.36
CA LYS A 61 5.64 -5.22 -10.71
C LYS A 61 5.40 -4.32 -9.51
N LEU A 62 6.03 -3.16 -9.52
CA LEU A 62 5.91 -2.16 -8.47
C LEU A 62 5.76 -0.76 -9.08
N ASP A 63 4.84 0.01 -8.52
CA ASP A 63 4.65 1.41 -8.85
C ASP A 63 4.23 2.20 -7.61
N PHE A 64 4.26 3.53 -7.73
CA PHE A 64 3.97 4.45 -6.65
C PHE A 64 2.95 5.48 -7.10
N MET A 65 1.97 5.75 -6.25
CA MET A 65 1.08 6.89 -6.39
C MET A 65 1.38 7.91 -5.29
N ALA A 66 1.24 9.19 -5.61
CA ALA A 66 1.25 10.24 -4.60
C ALA A 66 -0.08 11.00 -4.66
N VAL A 67 -0.78 11.04 -3.54
CA VAL A 67 -2.06 11.74 -3.40
C VAL A 67 -1.96 12.79 -2.29
N SER A 68 -2.67 13.90 -2.45
CA SER A 68 -2.83 14.90 -1.40
C SER A 68 -4.31 15.25 -1.21
N SER A 69 -4.74 15.47 0.03
CA SER A 69 -6.12 15.85 0.33
C SER A 69 -6.44 17.26 -0.18
N TYR A 70 -7.59 17.44 -0.81
CA TYR A 70 -8.12 18.78 -1.11
C TYR A 70 -8.73 19.38 0.17
N GLY A 71 -7.92 20.10 0.95
CA GLY A 71 -8.40 20.90 2.09
C GLY A 71 -7.41 20.98 3.25
N SER A 72 -7.16 22.20 3.74
CA SER A 72 -6.31 22.51 4.89
C SER A 72 -7.09 22.52 6.23
N GLY A 73 -8.22 21.83 6.30
CA GLY A 73 -9.13 21.80 7.47
C GLY A 73 -9.35 20.39 7.99
N THR A 74 -9.84 20.27 9.23
CA THR A 74 -10.04 19.03 10.02
C THR A 74 -11.07 18.04 9.47
N THR A 75 -11.59 18.27 8.26
CA THR A 75 -12.56 17.40 7.57
C THR A 75 -12.14 17.28 6.11
N SER A 76 -11.65 16.10 5.72
CA SER A 76 -11.37 15.81 4.31
C SER A 76 -12.69 15.68 3.56
N SER A 77 -12.80 16.31 2.39
CA SER A 77 -13.94 16.16 1.48
C SER A 77 -13.96 14.78 0.78
N GLY A 78 -13.04 13.87 1.14
CA GLY A 78 -12.78 12.62 0.44
C GLY A 78 -12.11 12.77 -0.93
N GLN A 79 -12.14 13.97 -1.54
CA GLN A 79 -11.44 14.22 -2.80
C GLN A 79 -9.94 14.34 -2.56
N VAL A 80 -9.17 13.56 -3.32
CA VAL A 80 -7.71 13.67 -3.36
C VAL A 80 -7.21 14.13 -4.72
N LYS A 81 -6.17 14.95 -4.70
CA LYS A 81 -5.39 15.35 -5.86
C LYS A 81 -4.36 14.28 -6.14
N ILE A 82 -4.28 13.79 -7.37
CA ILE A 82 -3.17 12.96 -7.81
C ILE A 82 -1.97 13.88 -8.11
N ASN A 83 -0.91 13.75 -7.32
CA ASN A 83 0.37 14.43 -7.52
C ASN A 83 1.28 13.60 -8.44
N LYS A 84 1.23 12.28 -8.29
CA LYS A 84 1.89 11.32 -9.18
C LYS A 84 0.93 10.15 -9.40
N ASP A 85 0.67 9.87 -10.67
CA ASP A 85 -0.12 8.73 -11.11
C ASP A 85 0.77 7.51 -11.39
N LEU A 86 0.11 6.39 -11.68
CA LEU A 86 0.72 5.17 -12.20
C LEU A 86 1.38 5.42 -13.56
N SER A 87 2.45 4.68 -13.79
CA SER A 87 3.32 4.76 -14.95
C SER A 87 2.90 3.77 -16.04
N GLU A 88 2.12 2.74 -15.68
CA GLU A 88 1.61 1.71 -16.58
C GLU A 88 0.07 1.57 -16.50
N ASN A 89 -0.54 1.02 -17.55
CA ASN A 89 -1.94 0.62 -17.52
C ASN A 89 -2.13 -0.60 -16.60
N ILE A 90 -3.21 -0.56 -15.80
CA ILE A 90 -3.60 -1.60 -14.85
C ILE A 90 -4.81 -2.43 -15.28
N GLU A 91 -5.37 -2.18 -16.47
CA GLU A 91 -6.48 -2.96 -17.02
C GLU A 91 -6.14 -4.46 -17.04
N GLY A 92 -7.04 -5.27 -16.50
CA GLY A 92 -6.86 -6.73 -16.40
C GLY A 92 -5.75 -7.20 -15.45
N ARG A 93 -5.08 -6.31 -14.71
CA ARG A 93 -4.03 -6.68 -13.76
C ARG A 93 -4.57 -6.98 -12.37
N ASP A 94 -3.85 -7.81 -11.64
CA ASP A 94 -4.04 -8.00 -10.21
C ASP A 94 -3.28 -6.94 -9.42
N ILE A 95 -3.99 -6.15 -8.63
CA ILE A 95 -3.44 -5.02 -7.90
C ILE A 95 -3.44 -5.30 -6.40
N ILE A 96 -2.29 -5.11 -5.77
CA ILE A 96 -2.13 -5.12 -4.33
C ILE A 96 -1.71 -3.70 -3.91
N VAL A 97 -2.65 -2.96 -3.31
CA VAL A 97 -2.37 -1.64 -2.73
C VAL A 97 -1.70 -1.84 -1.37
N VAL A 98 -0.55 -1.20 -1.17
CA VAL A 98 0.24 -1.28 0.06
C VAL A 98 0.16 0.04 0.81
N GLU A 99 -0.30 -0.01 2.05
CA GLU A 99 -0.47 1.14 2.96
C GLU A 99 0.25 0.92 4.29
N ASP A 100 0.65 2.01 4.95
CA ASP A 100 1.24 1.95 6.29
C ASP A 100 0.19 1.87 7.39
N ILE A 101 -0.91 2.60 7.27
CA ILE A 101 -1.99 2.61 8.25
C ILE A 101 -3.36 2.83 7.61
N LEU A 102 -4.34 2.05 8.07
CA LEU A 102 -5.75 2.27 7.75
C LEU A 102 -6.51 2.83 8.98
N ASP A 103 -6.81 4.13 8.95
CA ASP A 103 -7.67 4.78 9.94
C ASP A 103 -9.10 4.95 9.39
N SER A 104 -9.57 6.17 9.12
CA SER A 104 -10.94 6.42 8.62
C SER A 104 -11.27 5.78 7.27
N GLY A 105 -10.27 5.39 6.47
CA GLY A 105 -10.45 4.76 5.16
C GLY A 105 -10.98 5.66 4.04
N ASN A 106 -11.25 6.95 4.28
CA ASN A 106 -11.81 7.85 3.28
C ASN A 106 -10.90 8.04 2.05
N THR A 107 -9.63 8.34 2.28
CA THR A 107 -8.62 8.50 1.21
C THR A 107 -8.47 7.21 0.41
N LEU A 108 -8.38 6.08 1.11
CA LEU A 108 -8.23 4.77 0.48
C LEU A 108 -9.47 4.38 -0.34
N SER A 109 -10.66 4.68 0.16
CA SER A 109 -11.92 4.42 -0.55
C SER A 109 -11.98 5.18 -1.87
N TYR A 110 -11.58 6.46 -1.88
CA TYR A 110 -11.49 7.23 -3.11
C TYR A 110 -10.42 6.67 -4.07
N LEU A 111 -9.25 6.30 -3.55
CA LEU A 111 -8.21 5.67 -4.36
C LEU A 111 -8.70 4.38 -5.01
N PHE A 112 -9.40 3.53 -4.27
CA PHE A 112 -9.97 2.30 -4.78
C PHE A 112 -11.01 2.56 -5.89
N GLN A 113 -11.87 3.57 -5.73
CA GLN A 113 -12.79 3.97 -6.81
C GLN A 113 -12.04 4.37 -8.09
N LEU A 114 -10.95 5.14 -7.94
CA LEU A 114 -10.14 5.58 -9.06
C LEU A 114 -9.40 4.43 -9.76
N LEU A 115 -8.85 3.49 -8.99
CA LEU A 115 -8.18 2.30 -9.52
C LEU A 115 -9.20 1.35 -10.18
N GLN A 116 -10.38 1.16 -9.57
CA GLN A 116 -11.43 0.29 -10.10
C GLN A 116 -11.96 0.78 -11.45
N ALA A 117 -12.03 2.10 -11.66
CA ALA A 117 -12.42 2.72 -12.92
C ALA A 117 -11.43 2.43 -14.08
N ARG A 118 -10.23 1.90 -13.78
CA ARG A 118 -9.24 1.45 -14.78
C ARG A 118 -9.34 -0.04 -15.10
N HIS A 119 -10.39 -0.70 -14.61
CA HIS A 119 -10.73 -2.09 -14.92
C HIS A 119 -9.63 -3.13 -14.60
N PRO A 120 -9.00 -3.13 -13.42
CA PRO A 120 -8.11 -4.22 -13.01
C PRO A 120 -8.89 -5.53 -12.86
N ALA A 121 -8.19 -6.67 -12.99
CA ALA A 121 -8.78 -7.98 -12.74
C ALA A 121 -9.11 -8.19 -11.25
N SER A 122 -8.29 -7.65 -10.35
CA SER A 122 -8.58 -7.62 -8.92
C SER A 122 -7.88 -6.45 -8.24
N ILE A 123 -8.44 -6.01 -7.11
CA ILE A 123 -7.79 -5.08 -6.19
C ILE A 123 -7.87 -5.67 -4.77
N ARG A 124 -6.74 -5.69 -4.07
CA ARG A 124 -6.60 -6.06 -2.66
C ARG A 124 -5.80 -5.00 -1.92
N LEU A 125 -6.04 -4.89 -0.61
CA LEU A 125 -5.32 -4.03 0.30
C LEU A 125 -4.40 -4.88 1.19
N CYS A 126 -3.15 -4.46 1.32
CA CYS A 126 -2.23 -4.91 2.34
C CYS A 126 -1.81 -3.69 3.17
N THR A 127 -2.33 -3.57 4.39
CA THR A 127 -1.96 -2.50 5.32
C THR A 127 -1.11 -3.08 6.44
N LEU A 128 -0.09 -2.34 6.88
CA LEU A 128 0.73 -2.74 8.02
C LEU A 128 -0.04 -2.59 9.34
N LEU A 129 -0.80 -1.49 9.47
CA LEU A 129 -1.58 -1.13 10.67
C LEU A 129 -3.05 -0.86 10.33
#